data_AF-A0A7X0U2M6-F1
#
_entry.id   AF-A0A7X0U2M6-F1
#
_cell.length_a   1.000
_cell.length_b   1.000
_cell.length_c   1.000
_cell.angle_alpha   90.00
_cell.angle_beta   90.00
_cell.angle_gamma   90.00
#
_symmetry.space_group_name_H-M   'P 1'
#
loop_
_entity.id
_entity.type
_entity.pdbx_description
1 polymer ?
#
loop_
_entity_poly.entity_id
_entity_poly.type
_entity_poly.pdbx_seq_one_letter_code
_entity_poly.pdbx_strand_id
1 'polypeptide(L)'
;MPVYDLDHVTLGVRHLYESAERLRRETGLRSHEGGWLAVMPTAHRVIPLPGDAFINVESVIDHHAELPPEIGAFRTWFEETTRRGDHWMTWNLRARSYADLEDVARRFGGEVVTAPGALRPDGTSSTTVMAPGNAALTWARGLPNWYYHEDLDQHPARRAPMAHERPLLAVAWLELGGDPDEVEDHLGPETFQALPLRFVGGTPGLRGLGLTTEDGAEIAIRAASGAAGLAELAAR
;
A
#
# COMPACT_ATOMS: atom_id res chain seq x y z
N MET A 1 15.37 16.16 -7.71
CA MET A 1 13.99 15.70 -7.94
C MET A 1 13.18 15.88 -6.65
N PRO A 2 11.83 15.88 -6.68
CA PRO A 2 11.05 15.89 -5.44
C PRO A 2 11.39 14.71 -4.54
N VAL A 3 11.30 14.92 -3.23
CA VAL A 3 11.42 13.86 -2.22
C VAL A 3 10.02 13.44 -1.80
N TYR A 4 9.72 12.15 -1.99
CA TYR A 4 8.43 11.55 -1.61
C TYR A 4 8.52 10.84 -0.27
N ASP A 5 7.43 10.84 0.48
CA ASP A 5 7.32 10.11 1.74
C ASP A 5 6.68 8.73 1.50
N LEU A 6 6.83 7.78 2.43
CA LEU A 6 6.03 6.54 2.40
C LEU A 6 4.56 6.89 2.66
N ASP A 7 3.66 6.44 1.79
CA ASP A 7 2.21 6.65 1.96
C ASP A 7 1.58 5.44 2.64
N HIS A 8 1.62 4.29 1.96
CA HIS A 8 1.11 3.05 2.53
C HIS A 8 1.69 1.82 1.87
N VAL A 9 1.54 0.71 2.58
CA VAL A 9 1.78 -0.64 2.07
C VAL A 9 0.50 -1.44 2.20
N THR A 10 0.19 -2.28 1.22
CA THR A 10 -1.05 -3.08 1.22
C THR A 10 -0.72 -4.52 1.53
N LEU A 11 -1.17 -5.00 2.68
CA LEU A 11 -1.14 -6.42 3.05
C LEU A 11 -2.46 -7.05 2.63
N GLY A 12 -2.44 -7.80 1.54
CA GLY A 12 -3.59 -8.56 1.11
C GLY A 12 -3.74 -9.82 1.96
N VAL A 13 -4.94 -10.01 2.50
CA VAL A 13 -5.29 -11.11 3.40
C VAL A 13 -6.56 -11.80 2.94
N ARG A 14 -6.75 -13.06 3.35
CA ARG A 14 -7.95 -13.83 2.99
C ARG A 14 -9.18 -13.43 3.80
N HIS A 15 -8.99 -13.10 5.08
CA HIS A 15 -10.08 -12.82 6.00
C HIS A 15 -9.82 -11.51 6.75
N LEU A 16 -10.39 -10.41 6.25
CA LEU A 16 -10.07 -9.05 6.70
C LEU A 16 -10.00 -8.88 8.23
N TYR A 17 -11.09 -9.21 8.93
CA TYR A 17 -11.18 -8.98 10.38
C TYR A 17 -10.36 -9.98 11.19
N GLU A 18 -10.34 -11.26 10.79
CA GLU A 18 -9.53 -12.27 11.46
C GLU A 18 -8.04 -11.93 11.35
N SER A 19 -7.58 -11.57 10.16
CA SER A 19 -6.16 -11.34 9.91
C SER A 19 -5.67 -10.04 10.53
N ALA A 20 -6.50 -8.98 10.57
CA ALA A 20 -6.18 -7.77 11.32
C ALA A 20 -6.12 -8.02 12.84
N GLU A 21 -7.01 -8.87 13.38
CA GLU A 21 -6.97 -9.26 14.79
C GLU A 21 -5.78 -10.18 15.09
N ARG A 22 -5.42 -11.11 14.20
CA ARG A 22 -4.20 -11.92 14.29
C ARG A 22 -2.97 -11.03 14.34
N LEU A 23 -2.85 -10.09 13.41
CA LEU A 23 -1.73 -9.15 13.36
C LEU A 23 -1.65 -8.33 14.66
N ARG A 24 -2.78 -7.87 15.21
CA ARG A 24 -2.82 -7.21 16.53
C ARG A 24 -2.27 -8.12 17.63
N ARG A 25 -2.70 -9.37 17.72
CA ARG A 25 -2.22 -10.30 18.77
C ARG A 25 -0.72 -10.57 18.66
N GLU A 26 -0.21 -10.69 17.45
CA GLU A 26 1.19 -11.03 17.19
C GLU A 26 2.14 -9.84 17.37
N THR A 27 1.67 -8.62 17.08
CA THR A 27 2.53 -7.43 17.00
C THR A 27 2.18 -6.32 17.99
N GLY A 28 0.96 -6.33 18.54
CA GLY A 28 0.39 -5.22 19.31
C GLY A 28 -0.17 -4.07 18.45
N LEU A 29 -0.13 -4.20 17.11
CA LEU A 29 -0.61 -3.17 16.20
C LEU A 29 -2.13 -3.18 16.08
N ARG A 30 -2.74 -2.07 16.49
CA ARG A 30 -4.18 -1.85 16.35
C ARG A 30 -4.53 -1.30 14.97
N SER A 31 -5.76 -1.58 14.52
CA SER A 31 -6.33 -1.08 13.27
C SER A 31 -7.72 -0.47 13.48
N HIS A 32 -8.09 0.49 12.63
CA HIS A 32 -9.43 1.07 12.55
C HIS A 32 -10.08 0.74 11.19
N GLU A 33 -11.38 1.02 11.07
CA GLU A 33 -12.09 0.83 9.82
C GLU A 33 -11.51 1.73 8.72
N GLY A 34 -11.20 1.11 7.58
CA GLY A 34 -10.75 1.80 6.39
C GLY A 34 -11.93 2.23 5.53
N GLY A 35 -12.63 1.22 5.00
CA GLY A 35 -13.78 1.36 4.13
C GLY A 35 -13.81 0.27 3.06
N TRP A 36 -14.71 0.40 2.11
CA TRP A 36 -14.81 -0.50 0.95
C TRP A 36 -14.85 0.30 -0.35
N LEU A 37 -14.32 -0.27 -1.43
CA LEU A 37 -14.36 0.34 -2.74
C LEU A 37 -15.68 -0.03 -3.44
N ALA A 38 -16.28 0.92 -4.16
CA ALA A 38 -17.48 0.65 -4.96
C ALA A 38 -17.13 0.01 -6.32
N VAL A 39 -15.93 0.31 -6.83
CA VAL A 39 -15.44 -0.11 -8.16
C VAL A 39 -14.61 -1.39 -8.12
N MET A 40 -14.14 -1.79 -6.94
CA MET A 40 -13.47 -3.06 -6.69
C MET A 40 -14.11 -3.71 -5.47
N PRO A 41 -14.34 -5.04 -5.46
CA PRO A 41 -15.03 -5.72 -4.38
C PRO A 41 -14.14 -5.91 -3.14
N THR A 42 -13.30 -4.93 -2.79
CA THR A 42 -12.37 -5.01 -1.66
C THR A 42 -12.78 -4.07 -0.53
N ALA A 43 -12.44 -4.47 0.68
CA ALA A 43 -12.48 -3.61 1.84
C ALA A 43 -11.19 -3.74 2.62
N HIS A 44 -10.93 -2.73 3.43
CA HIS A 44 -9.69 -2.66 4.17
C HIS A 44 -9.84 -2.09 5.56
N ARG A 45 -8.85 -2.44 6.39
CA ARG A 45 -8.58 -1.84 7.70
C ARG A 45 -7.24 -1.13 7.64
N VAL A 46 -7.13 -0.08 8.43
CA VAL A 46 -5.95 0.79 8.43
C VAL A 46 -5.21 0.62 9.75
N ILE A 47 -3.92 0.36 9.67
CA ILE A 47 -2.98 0.45 10.80
C ILE A 47 -2.14 1.71 10.58
N PRO A 48 -2.41 2.81 11.31
CA PRO A 48 -1.57 4.00 11.24
C PRO A 48 -0.13 3.69 11.63
N LEU A 49 0.83 4.37 11.01
CA LEU A 49 2.25 4.28 11.31
C LEU A 49 2.83 5.69 11.50
N PRO A 50 3.99 5.84 12.17
CA PRO A 50 4.72 7.11 12.21
C PRO A 50 5.04 7.65 10.81
N GLY A 51 5.13 8.98 10.68
CA GLY A 51 5.43 9.65 9.40
C GLY A 51 4.24 9.76 8.46
N ASP A 52 3.02 9.68 9.00
CA ASP A 52 1.76 9.67 8.24
C ASP A 52 1.63 8.51 7.26
N ALA A 53 2.37 7.42 7.47
CA ALA A 53 2.24 6.20 6.70
C ALA A 53 1.16 5.27 7.30
N PHE A 54 0.74 4.24 6.57
CA PHE A 54 -0.11 3.19 7.13
C PHE A 54 0.04 1.83 6.44
N ILE A 55 -0.36 0.76 7.14
CA ILE A 55 -0.61 -0.54 6.52
C ILE A 55 -2.09 -0.62 6.17
N ASN A 56 -2.36 -0.89 4.91
CA ASN A 56 -3.68 -1.22 4.40
C ASN A 56 -3.87 -2.74 4.44
N VAL A 57 -4.58 -3.25 5.44
CA VAL A 57 -4.94 -4.67 5.51
C VAL A 57 -6.17 -4.86 4.66
N GLU A 58 -6.06 -5.51 3.50
CA GLU A 58 -7.10 -5.51 2.47
C GLU A 58 -7.56 -6.94 2.12
N SER A 59 -8.85 -7.10 1.84
CA SER A 59 -9.42 -8.37 1.39
C SER A 59 -10.57 -8.16 0.42
N VAL A 60 -10.82 -9.15 -0.43
CA VAL A 60 -12.06 -9.22 -1.22
C VAL A 60 -13.23 -9.53 -0.28
N ILE A 61 -14.28 -8.71 -0.34
CA ILE A 61 -15.49 -8.85 0.48
C ILE A 61 -16.72 -9.26 -0.33
N ASP A 62 -16.70 -9.10 -1.65
CA ASP A 62 -17.76 -9.59 -2.54
C ASP A 62 -17.19 -10.53 -3.61
N HIS A 63 -17.14 -11.82 -3.26
CA HIS A 63 -16.64 -12.90 -4.09
C HIS A 63 -17.53 -13.20 -5.31
N HIS A 64 -18.77 -12.72 -5.29
CA HIS A 64 -19.78 -13.04 -6.30
C HIS A 64 -20.28 -11.81 -7.07
N ALA A 65 -19.69 -10.65 -6.83
CA ALA A 65 -19.95 -9.43 -7.59
C ALA A 65 -19.85 -9.68 -9.10
N GLU A 66 -20.83 -9.16 -9.83
CA GLU A 66 -20.77 -9.02 -11.28
C GLU A 66 -19.88 -7.81 -11.60
N LEU A 67 -18.74 -8.05 -12.24
CA LEU A 67 -17.67 -7.07 -12.42
C LEU A 67 -17.27 -7.01 -13.90
N PRO A 68 -16.80 -5.84 -14.39
CA PRO A 68 -16.09 -5.76 -15.66
C PRO A 68 -14.94 -6.78 -15.73
N PRO A 69 -14.62 -7.34 -16.90
CA PRO A 69 -13.66 -8.43 -17.05
C PRO A 69 -12.30 -8.17 -16.35
N GLU A 70 -11.75 -6.97 -16.52
CA GLU A 70 -10.47 -6.56 -15.93
C GLU A 70 -10.51 -6.54 -14.38
N ILE A 71 -11.61 -6.05 -13.80
CA ILE A 71 -11.82 -6.00 -12.36
C ILE A 71 -12.08 -7.41 -11.81
N GLY A 72 -12.84 -8.23 -12.54
CA GLY A 72 -13.07 -9.63 -12.20
C GLY A 72 -11.77 -10.45 -12.20
N ALA A 73 -10.88 -10.18 -13.15
CA ALA A 73 -9.57 -10.82 -13.21
C ALA A 73 -8.66 -10.39 -12.06
N PHE A 74 -8.66 -9.09 -11.70
CA PHE A 74 -7.97 -8.59 -10.51
C PHE A 74 -8.51 -9.23 -9.21
N ARG A 75 -9.83 -9.30 -9.03
CA ARG A 75 -10.46 -9.99 -7.89
C ARG A 75 -9.97 -11.44 -7.79
N THR A 76 -10.01 -12.17 -8.91
CA THR A 76 -9.60 -13.58 -8.97
C THR A 76 -8.13 -13.74 -8.59
N TRP A 77 -7.25 -12.88 -9.11
CA TRP A 77 -5.83 -12.87 -8.74
C TRP A 77 -5.64 -12.61 -7.23
N PHE A 78 -6.35 -11.63 -6.67
CA PHE A 78 -6.26 -11.29 -5.25
C PHE A 78 -6.69 -12.49 -4.38
N GLU A 79 -7.80 -13.12 -4.71
CA GLU A 79 -8.33 -14.30 -4.00
C GLU A 79 -7.37 -15.50 -4.07
N GLU A 80 -6.85 -15.80 -5.27
CA GLU A 80 -5.91 -16.89 -5.45
C GLU A 80 -4.58 -16.65 -4.71
N THR A 81 -4.12 -15.41 -4.70
CA THR A 81 -2.89 -15.00 -4.00
C THR A 81 -3.08 -15.15 -2.50
N THR A 82 -4.14 -14.57 -1.93
CA THR A 82 -4.40 -14.61 -0.49
C THR A 82 -4.81 -15.99 0.03
N ARG A 83 -5.30 -16.89 -0.84
CA ARG A 83 -5.52 -18.31 -0.48
C ARG A 83 -4.24 -19.04 -0.08
N ARG A 84 -3.07 -18.57 -0.54
CA ARG A 84 -1.76 -19.15 -0.22
C ARG A 84 -1.13 -18.56 1.04
N GLY A 85 -1.76 -17.55 1.64
CA GLY A 85 -1.27 -16.80 2.78
C GLY A 85 -1.30 -15.29 2.53
N ASP A 86 -0.92 -14.50 3.53
CA ASP A 86 -0.85 -13.04 3.41
C ASP A 86 0.26 -12.66 2.40
N HIS A 87 0.01 -11.63 1.59
CA HIS A 87 0.97 -11.12 0.60
C HIS A 87 1.00 -9.59 0.61
N TRP A 88 2.18 -9.02 0.40
CA TRP A 88 2.31 -7.61 0.08
C TRP A 88 1.84 -7.38 -1.36
N MET A 89 0.69 -6.71 -1.51
CA MET A 89 0.09 -6.47 -2.82
C MET A 89 0.70 -5.26 -3.50
N THR A 90 0.90 -4.18 -2.74
CA THR A 90 1.42 -2.90 -3.25
C THR A 90 2.19 -2.17 -2.16
N TRP A 91 3.02 -1.21 -2.58
CA TRP A 91 3.58 -0.17 -1.71
C TRP A 91 3.54 1.14 -2.48
N ASN A 92 3.35 2.25 -1.78
CA ASN A 92 2.97 3.51 -2.40
C ASN A 92 3.63 4.69 -1.69
N LEU A 93 3.87 5.76 -2.45
CA LEU A 93 4.53 6.97 -2.00
C LEU A 93 3.59 8.16 -2.02
N ARG A 94 3.85 9.13 -1.14
CA ARG A 94 3.06 10.35 -0.99
C ARG A 94 3.81 11.53 -1.61
N ALA A 95 3.18 12.16 -2.58
CA ALA A 95 3.57 13.48 -3.07
C ALA A 95 3.33 14.54 -2.00
N ARG A 96 4.31 15.43 -1.82
CA ARG A 96 4.22 16.53 -0.84
C ARG A 96 3.41 17.71 -1.39
N SER A 97 3.31 17.82 -2.71
CA SER A 97 2.46 18.78 -3.41
C SER A 97 1.81 18.14 -4.63
N TYR A 98 0.73 18.75 -5.12
CA TYR A 98 0.09 18.32 -6.37
C TYR A 98 1.06 18.45 -7.57
N ALA A 99 1.90 19.49 -7.57
CA ALA A 99 2.91 19.70 -8.62
C ALA A 99 3.94 18.54 -8.68
N ASP A 100 4.35 17.99 -7.53
CA ASP A 100 5.23 16.82 -7.51
C ASP A 100 4.54 15.61 -8.19
N LEU A 101 3.22 15.45 -7.99
CA LEU A 101 2.46 14.38 -8.63
C LEU A 101 2.32 14.60 -10.15
N GLU A 102 2.14 15.85 -10.60
CA GLU A 102 2.16 16.19 -12.04
C GLU A 102 3.52 15.90 -12.69
N ASP A 103 4.62 16.11 -11.94
CA ASP A 103 5.96 15.77 -12.40
C ASP A 103 6.15 14.25 -12.56
N VAL A 104 5.60 13.44 -11.64
CA VAL A 104 5.55 11.98 -11.79
C VAL A 104 4.80 11.60 -13.07
N ALA A 105 3.59 12.14 -13.27
CA ALA A 105 2.78 11.84 -14.45
C ALA A 105 3.55 12.13 -15.74
N ARG A 106 4.22 13.29 -15.83
CA ARG A 106 5.03 13.67 -16.98
C ARG A 106 6.21 12.74 -17.22
N ARG A 107 6.93 12.35 -16.16
CA ARG A 107 8.09 11.44 -16.25
C ARG A 107 7.70 10.06 -16.81
N PHE A 108 6.52 9.57 -16.45
CA PHE A 108 6.03 8.26 -16.91
C PHE A 108 5.14 8.32 -18.15
N GLY A 109 4.97 9.50 -18.76
CA GLY A 109 4.09 9.68 -19.92
C GLY A 109 2.63 9.35 -19.64
N GLY A 110 2.19 9.50 -18.39
CA GLY A 110 0.82 9.27 -17.93
C GLY A 110 0.12 10.56 -17.53
N GLU A 111 -0.97 10.40 -16.77
CA GLU A 111 -1.76 11.51 -16.24
C GLU A 111 -1.95 11.37 -14.72
N VAL A 112 -2.31 12.48 -14.08
CA VAL A 112 -2.85 12.46 -12.71
C VAL A 112 -4.31 12.05 -12.80
N VAL A 113 -4.67 10.96 -12.12
CA VAL A 113 -6.05 10.47 -12.07
C VAL A 113 -6.66 10.79 -10.72
N THR A 114 -7.89 11.31 -10.76
CA THR A 114 -8.74 11.47 -9.59
C THR A 114 -9.89 10.46 -9.67
N ALA A 115 -10.01 9.60 -8.66
CA ALA A 115 -11.02 8.55 -8.61
C ALA A 115 -11.73 8.56 -7.24
N PRO A 116 -12.98 8.06 -7.16
CA PRO A 116 -13.62 7.78 -5.89
C PRO A 116 -12.76 6.83 -5.06
N GLY A 117 -12.47 7.22 -3.82
CA GLY A 117 -11.83 6.37 -2.83
C GLY A 117 -12.84 5.48 -2.10
N ALA A 118 -12.42 4.94 -0.96
CA ALA A 118 -13.27 4.04 -0.19
C ALA A 118 -14.46 4.76 0.44
N LEU A 119 -15.63 4.11 0.37
CA LEU A 119 -16.81 4.45 1.15
C LEU A 119 -16.61 3.97 2.58
N ARG A 120 -16.93 4.85 3.53
CA ARG A 120 -16.76 4.62 4.96
C ARG A 120 -18.10 4.25 5.62
N PRO A 121 -18.08 3.65 6.82
CA PRO A 121 -19.30 3.29 7.55
C PRO A 121 -20.23 4.46 7.87
N ASP A 122 -19.72 5.69 7.94
CA ASP A 122 -20.51 6.91 8.16
C ASP A 122 -21.17 7.46 6.88
N GLY A 123 -20.98 6.79 5.74
CA GLY A 123 -21.50 7.18 4.43
C GLY A 123 -20.62 8.19 3.68
N THR A 124 -19.52 8.66 4.26
CA THR A 124 -18.56 9.53 3.56
C THR A 124 -17.63 8.73 2.67
N SER A 125 -17.15 9.31 1.58
CA SER A 125 -16.12 8.72 0.73
C SER A 125 -14.86 9.57 0.73
N SER A 126 -13.69 8.94 0.60
CA SER A 126 -12.46 9.68 0.25
C SER A 126 -12.36 9.88 -1.25
N THR A 127 -11.42 10.72 -1.67
CA THR A 127 -10.94 10.80 -3.04
C THR A 127 -9.54 10.21 -3.10
N THR A 128 -9.26 9.50 -4.17
CA THR A 128 -7.91 9.01 -4.50
C THR A 128 -7.35 9.85 -5.63
N VAL A 129 -6.23 10.50 -5.41
CA VAL A 129 -5.47 11.23 -6.44
C VAL A 129 -4.13 10.54 -6.60
N MET A 130 -3.80 10.07 -7.80
CA MET A 130 -2.59 9.28 -8.02
C MET A 130 -1.95 9.48 -9.38
N ALA A 131 -0.65 9.17 -9.48
CA ALA A 131 0.11 9.15 -10.72
C ALA A 131 1.24 8.10 -10.69
N PRO A 132 1.61 7.51 -11.85
CA PRO A 132 0.82 7.51 -13.07
C PRO A 132 -0.57 6.86 -12.86
N GLY A 133 -1.57 7.31 -13.60
CA GLY A 133 -2.95 6.83 -13.46
C GLY A 133 -3.14 5.32 -13.61
N ASN A 134 -2.28 4.65 -14.38
CA ASN A 134 -2.27 3.19 -14.50
C ASN A 134 -1.32 2.55 -13.49
N ALA A 135 -1.76 2.49 -12.23
CA ALA A 135 -0.98 1.94 -11.11
C ALA A 135 -0.64 0.44 -11.28
N ALA A 136 -1.43 -0.32 -12.06
CA ALA A 136 -1.15 -1.73 -12.32
C ALA A 136 0.22 -1.93 -13.00
N LEU A 137 0.67 -0.98 -13.82
CA LEU A 137 1.98 -1.05 -14.49
C LEU A 137 3.15 -0.92 -13.53
N THR A 138 3.03 -0.08 -12.49
CA THR A 138 4.08 0.09 -11.49
C THR A 138 4.09 -1.09 -10.53
N TRP A 139 2.91 -1.48 -10.03
CA TRP A 139 2.79 -2.58 -9.08
C TRP A 139 3.16 -3.95 -9.66
N ALA A 140 2.86 -4.22 -10.94
CA ALA A 140 3.29 -5.45 -11.62
C ALA A 140 4.82 -5.59 -11.66
N ARG A 141 5.56 -4.47 -11.70
CA ARG A 141 7.03 -4.46 -11.62
C ARG A 141 7.56 -4.52 -10.19
N GLY A 142 6.69 -4.56 -9.19
CA GLY A 142 7.06 -4.45 -7.77
C GLY A 142 7.49 -3.04 -7.36
N LEU A 143 7.21 -2.04 -8.18
CA LEU A 143 7.57 -0.64 -7.96
C LEU A 143 6.37 0.12 -7.36
N PRO A 144 6.61 1.23 -6.65
CA PRO A 144 5.53 1.96 -6.02
C PRO A 144 4.80 2.87 -6.99
N ASN A 145 3.54 3.19 -6.66
CA ASN A 145 2.79 4.28 -7.27
C ASN A 145 2.79 5.52 -6.36
N TRP A 146 2.44 6.69 -6.89
CA TRP A 146 2.37 7.93 -6.11
C TRP A 146 0.95 8.39 -5.89
N TYR A 147 0.69 8.89 -4.68
CA TYR A 147 -0.59 9.42 -4.23
C TYR A 147 -0.43 10.85 -3.75
N TYR A 148 -1.49 11.64 -3.87
CA TYR A 148 -1.58 12.97 -3.29
C TYR A 148 -2.82 13.08 -2.40
N HIS A 149 -2.63 13.74 -1.26
CA HIS A 149 -3.66 14.04 -0.30
C HIS A 149 -3.72 15.55 -0.11
N GLU A 150 -4.84 16.15 -0.51
CA GLU A 150 -5.09 17.59 -0.35
C GLU A 150 -5.23 17.97 1.13
N ASP A 151 -5.97 17.16 1.89
CA ASP A 151 -6.19 17.32 3.33
C ASP A 151 -5.60 16.14 4.11
N LEU A 152 -4.52 16.38 4.83
CA LEU A 152 -3.88 15.34 5.66
C LEU A 152 -4.67 15.02 6.92
N ASP A 153 -5.58 15.87 7.40
CA ASP A 153 -6.41 15.54 8.56
C ASP A 153 -7.42 14.42 8.22
N GLN A 154 -7.76 14.30 6.93
CA GLN A 154 -8.54 13.18 6.38
C GLN A 154 -7.69 11.97 5.98
N HIS A 155 -6.37 12.07 6.08
CA HIS A 155 -5.45 10.99 5.74
C HIS A 155 -5.75 9.74 6.58
N PRO A 156 -5.74 8.52 6.00
CA PRO A 156 -6.02 7.29 6.75
C PRO A 156 -5.18 7.13 8.01
N ALA A 157 -3.91 7.54 7.98
CA ALA A 157 -3.03 7.47 9.15
C ALA A 157 -3.39 8.49 10.28
N ARG A 158 -4.12 9.57 9.99
CA ARG A 158 -4.42 10.64 10.96
C ARG A 158 -5.86 10.67 11.43
N ARG A 159 -6.81 10.36 10.54
CA ARG A 159 -8.24 10.62 10.75
C ARG A 159 -8.88 9.90 11.95
N ALA A 160 -8.28 8.80 12.39
CA ALA A 160 -8.75 8.04 13.55
C ALA A 160 -7.56 7.75 14.47
N PRO A 161 -7.14 8.74 15.30
CA PRO A 161 -6.04 8.58 16.22
C PRO A 161 -6.26 7.37 17.14
N MET A 162 -5.27 6.49 17.23
CA MET A 162 -5.30 5.37 18.16
C MET A 162 -3.91 5.11 18.72
N ALA A 163 -3.88 4.60 19.96
CA ALA A 163 -2.65 4.09 20.55
C ALA A 163 -2.53 2.58 20.26
N HIS A 164 -1.44 2.15 19.64
CA HIS A 164 -1.09 0.74 19.57
C HIS A 164 -0.80 0.18 20.97
N GLU A 165 -0.90 -1.14 21.14
CA GLU A 165 -0.52 -1.78 22.42
C GLU A 165 0.97 -1.68 22.68
N ARG A 166 1.75 -1.58 21.60
CA ARG A 166 3.16 -1.25 21.61
C ARG A 166 3.34 0.05 20.83
N PRO A 167 3.53 1.20 21.51
CA PRO A 167 3.74 2.49 20.85
C PRO A 167 4.90 2.43 19.84
N LEU A 168 4.68 3.03 18.67
CA LEU A 168 5.64 3.04 17.58
C LEU A 168 6.43 4.34 17.55
N LEU A 169 7.75 4.22 17.35
CA LEU A 169 8.66 5.34 17.18
C LEU A 169 8.84 5.69 15.69
N ALA A 170 9.09 4.69 14.84
CA ALA A 170 9.38 4.91 13.42
C ALA A 170 9.14 3.67 12.56
N VAL A 171 8.97 3.89 11.24
CA VAL A 171 9.23 2.87 10.22
C VAL A 171 10.74 2.72 10.09
N ALA A 172 11.25 1.57 10.50
CA ALA A 172 12.68 1.30 10.62
C ALA A 172 13.30 0.85 9.28
N TRP A 173 12.54 0.09 8.49
CA TRP A 173 12.98 -0.41 7.19
C TRP A 173 11.84 -0.92 6.32
N LEU A 174 12.10 -0.93 5.01
CA LEU A 174 11.32 -1.61 3.98
C LEU A 174 12.23 -2.62 3.28
N GLU A 175 11.89 -3.91 3.36
CA GLU A 175 12.61 -4.97 2.64
C GLU A 175 12.05 -5.10 1.22
N LEU A 176 12.87 -4.87 0.21
CA LEU A 176 12.53 -4.99 -1.21
C LEU A 176 13.30 -6.14 -1.87
N GLY A 177 12.62 -6.89 -2.73
CA GLY A 177 13.25 -7.73 -3.74
C GLY A 177 13.38 -6.98 -5.07
N GLY A 178 14.01 -7.61 -6.07
CA GLY A 178 14.29 -6.99 -7.37
C GLY A 178 15.63 -6.26 -7.42
N ASP A 179 15.79 -5.44 -8.46
CA ASP A 179 17.03 -4.72 -8.77
C ASP A 179 17.04 -3.33 -8.09
N PRO A 180 18.02 -3.03 -7.22
CA PRO A 180 18.16 -1.71 -6.61
C PRO A 180 18.26 -0.58 -7.63
N ASP A 181 18.92 -0.80 -8.78
CA ASP A 181 19.13 0.23 -9.80
C ASP A 181 17.78 0.59 -10.46
N GLU A 182 16.92 -0.39 -10.72
CA GLU A 182 15.57 -0.16 -11.24
C GLU A 182 14.69 0.63 -10.24
N VAL A 183 14.84 0.34 -8.95
CA VAL A 183 14.12 1.08 -7.90
C VAL A 183 14.64 2.51 -7.81
N GLU A 184 15.96 2.73 -7.84
CA GLU A 184 16.54 4.07 -7.81
C GLU A 184 16.11 4.90 -9.04
N ASP A 185 16.16 4.32 -10.24
CA ASP A 185 15.70 4.97 -11.47
C ASP A 185 14.22 5.36 -11.39
N HIS A 186 13.40 4.47 -10.83
CA HIS A 186 11.96 4.71 -10.67
C HIS A 186 11.66 5.78 -9.61
N LEU A 187 12.36 5.79 -8.48
CA LEU A 187 12.13 6.73 -7.39
C LEU A 187 12.76 8.10 -7.64
N GLY A 188 13.93 8.13 -8.26
CA GLY A 188 14.89 9.23 -8.20
C GLY A 188 15.84 9.11 -7.00
N PRO A 189 17.10 9.55 -7.15
CA PRO A 189 18.16 9.32 -6.17
C PRO A 189 17.86 9.97 -4.80
N GLU A 190 17.24 11.15 -4.78
CA GLU A 190 16.94 11.82 -3.51
C GLU A 190 15.88 11.08 -2.69
N THR A 191 14.85 10.53 -3.35
CA THR A 191 13.82 9.73 -2.67
C THR A 191 14.38 8.35 -2.27
N PHE A 192 15.17 7.72 -3.13
CA PHE A 192 15.82 6.45 -2.85
C PHE A 192 16.69 6.52 -1.58
N GLN A 193 17.47 7.60 -1.42
CA GLN A 193 18.32 7.83 -0.24
C GLN A 193 17.52 8.21 1.02
N ALA A 194 16.36 8.85 0.87
CA ALA A 194 15.54 9.29 2.01
C ALA A 194 14.73 8.15 2.63
N LEU A 195 14.37 7.12 1.86
CA LEU A 195 13.59 5.99 2.35
C LEU A 195 14.48 4.95 3.03
N PRO A 196 13.99 4.24 4.08
CA PRO A 196 14.78 3.25 4.80
C PRO A 196 14.78 1.89 4.06
N LEU A 197 15.25 1.87 2.81
CA LEU A 197 15.20 0.69 1.94
C LEU A 197 16.28 -0.34 2.31
N ARG A 198 15.93 -1.62 2.30
CA ARG A 198 16.83 -2.77 2.45
C ARG A 198 16.56 -3.78 1.33
N PHE A 199 17.58 -4.17 0.58
CA PHE A 199 17.42 -5.13 -0.52
C PHE A 199 17.78 -6.54 -0.04
N VAL A 200 16.84 -7.49 -0.22
CA VAL A 200 16.96 -8.89 0.27
C VAL A 200 17.02 -9.92 -0.86
N GLY A 201 17.11 -9.48 -2.11
CA GLY A 201 17.08 -10.34 -3.29
C GLY A 201 15.71 -10.99 -3.52
N GLY A 202 15.63 -11.89 -4.51
CA GLY A 202 14.39 -12.54 -4.90
C GLY A 202 13.54 -11.71 -5.87
N THR A 203 12.27 -12.08 -6.04
CA THR A 203 11.36 -11.43 -7.00
C THR A 203 11.05 -9.98 -6.60
N PRO A 204 10.82 -9.08 -7.58
CA PRO A 204 10.51 -7.68 -7.31
C PRO A 204 9.33 -7.45 -6.34
N GLY A 205 9.41 -6.35 -5.60
CA GLY A 205 8.36 -5.86 -4.71
C GLY A 205 8.65 -5.99 -3.22
N LEU A 206 7.73 -5.48 -2.41
CA LEU A 206 7.84 -5.46 -0.96
C LEU A 206 7.82 -6.89 -0.37
N ARG A 207 8.76 -7.14 0.55
CA ARG A 207 8.97 -8.43 1.23
C ARG A 207 8.77 -8.31 2.73
N GLY A 208 9.01 -7.12 3.28
CA GLY A 208 8.84 -6.89 4.70
C GLY A 208 8.81 -5.42 5.08
N LEU A 209 8.26 -5.17 6.25
CA LEU A 209 8.20 -3.88 6.92
C LEU A 209 8.70 -4.05 8.36
N GLY A 210 9.65 -3.21 8.74
CA GLY A 210 10.17 -3.12 10.10
C GLY A 210 9.69 -1.87 10.78
N LEU A 211 9.27 -2.01 12.04
CA LEU A 211 8.84 -0.92 12.89
C LEU A 211 9.67 -0.94 14.17
N THR A 212 10.11 0.23 14.61
CA THR A 212 10.75 0.39 15.93
C THR A 212 9.69 0.85 16.92
N THR A 213 9.59 0.17 18.07
CA THR A 213 8.73 0.59 19.19
C THR A 213 9.46 1.59 20.08
N GLU A 214 8.72 2.39 20.85
CA GLU A 214 9.32 3.42 21.73
C GLU A 214 10.27 2.85 22.80
N ASP A 215 10.09 1.58 23.19
CA ASP A 215 10.99 0.85 24.08
C ASP A 215 12.25 0.28 23.37
N GLY A 216 12.41 0.56 22.07
CA GLY A 216 13.56 0.18 21.26
C GLY A 216 13.51 -1.23 20.64
N ALA A 217 12.43 -1.99 20.87
CA ALA A 217 12.26 -3.29 20.23
C ALA A 217 11.81 -3.17 18.75
N GLU A 218 12.05 -4.23 17.97
CA GLU A 218 11.65 -4.30 16.56
C GLU A 218 10.38 -5.16 16.41
N ILE A 219 9.45 -4.70 15.58
CA ILE A 219 8.35 -5.50 15.03
C ILE A 219 8.65 -5.69 13.55
N ALA A 220 8.74 -6.93 13.09
CA ALA A 220 8.96 -7.27 11.69
C ALA A 220 7.74 -7.99 11.12
N ILE A 221 7.16 -7.42 10.07
CA ILE A 221 6.04 -8.02 9.33
C ILE A 221 6.57 -8.43 7.96
N ARG A 222 6.58 -9.74 7.68
CA ARG A 222 7.09 -10.29 6.41
C ARG A 222 6.03 -11.13 5.73
N ALA A 223 5.94 -10.95 4.41
CA ALA A 223 5.02 -11.67 3.54
C ALA A 223 5.64 -11.77 2.14
N ALA A 224 5.16 -12.71 1.33
CA ALA A 224 5.59 -12.78 -0.06
C ALA A 224 5.02 -11.58 -0.86
N SER A 225 5.75 -11.13 -1.88
CA SER A 225 5.28 -10.10 -2.81
C SER A 225 4.25 -10.69 -3.78
N GLY A 226 3.14 -10.00 -3.98
CA GLY A 226 2.13 -10.31 -5.00
C GLY A 226 2.49 -9.83 -6.41
N ALA A 227 3.52 -9.00 -6.55
CA ALA A 227 3.85 -8.31 -7.81
C ALA A 227 4.03 -9.26 -9.00
N ALA A 228 4.68 -10.41 -8.80
CA ALA A 228 4.89 -11.39 -9.87
C ALA A 228 3.55 -11.93 -10.43
N GLY A 229 2.58 -12.23 -9.56
CA GLY A 229 1.27 -12.68 -10.00
C GLY A 229 0.48 -11.57 -10.70
N LEU A 230 0.67 -10.31 -10.27
CA LEU A 230 0.07 -9.16 -10.94
C LEU A 230 0.69 -8.92 -12.33
N ALA A 231 1.99 -9.15 -12.49
CA ALA A 231 2.65 -9.11 -13.80
C ALA A 231 2.12 -10.18 -14.76
N GLU A 232 1.91 -11.41 -14.27
CA GLU A 232 1.28 -12.47 -15.06
C GLU A 232 -0.15 -12.13 -15.47
N LEU A 233 -0.89 -11.40 -14.63
CA LEU A 233 -2.22 -10.91 -14.95
C LEU A 233 -2.17 -9.81 -16.02
N ALA A 234 -1.27 -8.83 -15.87
CA ALA A 234 -1.14 -7.69 -16.77
C ALA A 234 -0.66 -8.07 -18.18
N ALA A 235 -0.05 -9.25 -18.35
CA ALA A 235 0.44 -9.76 -19.62
C ALA A 235 -0.62 -10.54 -20.44
N ARG A 236 -1.83 -10.75 -19.89
CA ARG A 236 -2.93 -11.48 -20.56
C ARG A 236 -3.84 -10.53 -21.31
#